data_AF-A0A2G1X8P9-F1
#
_entry.id   AF-A0A2G1X8P9-F1
#
_cell.length_a   1.000
_cell.length_b   1.000
_cell.length_c   1.000
_cell.angle_alpha   90.00
_cell.angle_beta   90.00
_cell.angle_gamma   90.00
#
_symmetry.space_group_name_H-M   'P 1'
#
loop_
_entity.id
_entity.type
_entity.pdbx_description
1 polymer ?
#
loop_
_entity_poly.entity_id
_entity_poly.type
_entity_poly.pdbx_seq_one_letter_code
_entity_poly.pdbx_strand_id
1 'polypeptide(L)' 'VHLFITGAPTLAPNKIMQQIKGYSSRRLRDEFDFGLPSLWTRSYFVSSAGDVSSEVIEEYIDSQAGE' A
#
# COMPACT_ATOMS: atom_id res chain seq x y z
N VAL A 1 -2.05 -13.26 0.76
CA VAL A 1 -2.17 -12.20 1.80
C VAL A 1 -3.04 -11.09 1.25
N HIS A 2 -3.97 -10.59 2.04
CA HIS A 2 -4.81 -9.44 1.70
C HIS A 2 -4.54 -8.35 2.75
N LEU A 3 -4.26 -7.13 2.32
CA LEU A 3 -3.86 -6.02 3.20
C LEU A 3 -4.78 -4.82 2.95
N PHE A 4 -5.27 -4.23 4.03
CA PHE A 4 -5.88 -2.90 4.00
C PHE A 4 -4.83 -1.92 4.50
N ILE A 5 -4.47 -0.93 3.68
CA ILE A 5 -3.35 -0.03 3.98
C ILE A 5 -3.78 1.41 3.74
N THR A 6 -3.33 2.29 4.62
CA THR A 6 -3.34 3.74 4.40
C THR A 6 -1.92 4.16 4.05
N GLY A 7 -1.76 4.93 2.99
CA GLY A 7 -0.46 5.44 2.54
C GLY A 7 -0.54 6.93 2.24
N ALA A 8 0.60 7.62 2.33
CA ALA A 8 0.67 9.00 1.88
C ALA A 8 0.33 9.09 0.39
N PRO A 9 -0.40 10.12 -0.07
CA PRO A 9 -0.81 10.26 -1.48
C PRO A 9 0.39 10.42 -2.42
N THR A 10 1.53 10.88 -1.92
CA THR A 10 2.80 10.98 -2.65
C THR A 10 3.51 9.64 -2.85
N LEU A 11 3.05 8.58 -2.17
CA LEU A 11 3.67 7.26 -2.22
C LEU A 11 2.90 6.34 -3.17
N ALA A 12 3.50 6.07 -4.32
CA ALA A 12 2.86 5.22 -5.33
C ALA A 12 2.63 3.77 -4.84
N PRO A 13 1.48 3.14 -5.15
CA PRO A 13 1.15 1.80 -4.66
C PRO A 13 2.17 0.71 -5.01
N ASN A 14 2.82 0.82 -6.17
CA ASN A 14 3.89 -0.11 -6.57
C ASN A 14 5.12 -0.05 -5.66
N LYS A 15 5.46 1.14 -5.13
CA LYS A 15 6.54 1.32 -4.18
C LYS A 15 6.20 0.69 -2.84
N ILE A 16 4.95 0.84 -2.39
CA ILE A 16 4.47 0.19 -1.17
C ILE A 16 4.58 -1.32 -1.30
N MET A 17 4.04 -1.89 -2.39
CA MET A 17 4.08 -3.35 -2.61
C MET A 17 5.51 -3.88 -2.82
N GLN A 18 6.40 -3.09 -3.44
CA GLN A 18 7.82 -3.44 -3.54
C GLN A 18 8.45 -3.59 -2.15
N GLN A 19 8.21 -2.65 -1.24
CA GLN A 19 8.75 -2.70 0.12
C GLN A 19 8.16 -3.87 0.91
N ILE A 20 6.84 -4.03 0.90
CA ILE A 20 6.16 -5.11 1.63
C ILE A 20 6.67 -6.49 1.17
N LYS A 21 6.67 -6.76 -0.13
CA LYS A 21 7.06 -8.06 -0.68
C LYS A 21 8.57 -8.29 -0.54
N GLY A 22 9.39 -7.27 -0.78
CA GLY A 22 10.84 -7.36 -0.68
C GLY A 22 11.32 -7.61 0.76
N TYR A 23 10.85 -6.78 1.70
CA TYR A 23 11.24 -6.88 3.10
C TYR A 23 10.77 -8.19 3.74
N SER A 24 9.51 -8.56 3.54
CA SER A 24 8.99 -9.85 4.04
C SER A 24 9.71 -11.03 3.42
N SER A 25 10.00 -11.00 2.12
CA SER A 25 10.75 -12.08 1.47
C SER A 25 12.16 -12.22 2.03
N ARG A 26 12.85 -11.10 2.35
CA ARG A 26 14.17 -11.16 2.98
C ARG A 26 14.06 -11.77 4.38
N ARG A 27 13.28 -11.13 5.25
CA ARG A 27 13.13 -11.50 6.67
C ARG A 27 12.74 -12.96 6.83
N LEU A 28 11.70 -13.40 6.12
CA LEU A 28 11.21 -14.77 6.25
C LEU A 28 12.24 -15.79 5.77
N ARG A 29 13.00 -15.49 4.71
CA ARG A 29 14.04 -16.40 4.20
C ARG A 29 15.27 -16.47 5.08
N ASP A 30 15.52 -15.44 5.88
CA ASP A 30 16.58 -15.47 6.89
C ASP A 30 16.18 -16.41 8.06
N GLU A 31 14.88 -16.61 8.28
CA GLU A 31 14.33 -17.42 9.38
C GLU A 31 13.94 -18.85 8.97
N PHE A 32 13.52 -19.05 7.72
CA PHE A 32 12.97 -20.32 7.24
C PHE A 32 13.49 -20.69 5.85
N ASP A 33 13.77 -21.98 5.64
CA ASP A 33 14.04 -22.51 4.30
C ASP A 33 12.71 -22.82 3.58
N PHE A 34 12.48 -22.13 2.46
CA PHE A 34 11.29 -22.30 1.64
C PHE A 34 11.53 -23.18 0.41
N GLY A 35 12.78 -23.52 0.06
CA GLY A 35 13.08 -24.29 -1.16
C GLY A 35 12.63 -23.65 -2.48
N LEU A 36 12.35 -22.34 -2.49
CA LEU A 36 11.78 -21.61 -3.62
C LEU A 36 12.69 -20.43 -4.04
N PRO A 37 12.80 -20.14 -5.35
CA PRO A 37 13.63 -19.02 -5.85
C PRO A 37 13.05 -17.65 -5.47
N SER A 38 11.74 -17.49 -5.39
CA SER A 38 11.04 -16.27 -4.90
C SER A 38 9.88 -16.61 -3.95
N LEU A 39 9.74 -15.90 -2.83
CA LEU A 39 8.61 -16.10 -1.89
C LEU A 39 7.31 -15.51 -2.44
N TRP A 40 7.42 -14.45 -3.23
CA TRP A 40 6.30 -13.80 -3.89
C TRP A 40 6.42 -13.89 -5.41
N THR A 41 5.28 -14.01 -6.09
CA THR A 41 5.20 -13.79 -7.54
C THR A 41 5.46 -12.31 -7.86
N ARG A 42 5.72 -11.97 -9.12
CA ARG A 42 5.92 -10.56 -9.52
C ARG A 42 4.64 -9.73 -9.43
N SER A 43 3.49 -10.35 -9.64
CA SER A 43 2.18 -9.69 -9.70
C SER A 43 1.62 -9.32 -8.32
N TYR A 44 0.75 -8.32 -8.29
CA TYR A 44 -0.09 -7.96 -7.15
C TYR A 44 -1.38 -7.31 -7.68
N PHE A 45 -2.43 -7.30 -6.86
CA PHE A 45 -3.68 -6.58 -7.14
C PHE A 45 -3.80 -5.41 -6.15
N VAL A 46 -4.27 -4.27 -6.63
CA VAL A 46 -4.53 -3.08 -5.80
C VAL A 46 -5.82 -2.42 -6.28
N SER A 47 -6.63 -1.99 -5.32
CA SER A 47 -7.82 -1.18 -5.53
C SER A 47 -7.87 -0.11 -4.44
N SER A 48 -8.45 1.04 -4.74
CA SER A 48 -8.86 1.96 -3.69
C SER A 48 -9.90 1.29 -2.79
N ALA A 49 -9.89 1.66 -1.52
CA ALA A 49 -10.90 1.24 -0.58
C ALA A 49 -11.26 2.44 0.30
N GLY A 50 -12.51 2.87 0.21
CA GLY A 50 -13.05 3.98 0.97
C GLY A 50 -14.22 4.67 0.25
N ASP A 51 -15.22 5.06 1.03
CA ASP A 51 -16.18 6.10 0.71
C ASP A 51 -15.63 7.41 1.31
N VAL A 52 -15.31 8.40 0.47
CA VAL A 52 -15.09 9.77 0.94
C VAL A 52 -16.46 10.45 0.87
N SER A 53 -17.01 10.89 1.99
CA SER A 53 -18.29 11.60 1.97
C SER A 53 -18.12 12.99 1.33
N SER A 54 -19.17 13.50 0.68
CA SER A 54 -19.16 14.83 0.08
C SER A 54 -18.81 15.92 1.09
N GLU A 55 -19.20 15.74 2.35
CA GLU A 55 -18.90 16.66 3.47
C GLU A 55 -17.39 16.81 3.71
N VAL A 56 -16.63 15.71 3.63
CA VAL A 56 -15.16 15.74 3.79
C VAL A 56 -14.48 16.44 2.61
N ILE A 57 -15.07 16.35 1.42
CA ILE A 57 -14.57 17.05 0.22
C ILE A 57 -14.85 18.54 0.33
N GLU A 58 -16.05 18.93 0.77
CA GLU A 58 -16.44 20.33 0.97
C GLU A 58 -15.58 21.01 2.04
N GLU A 59 -15.38 20.37 3.20
CA GLU A 59 -14.50 20.90 4.26
C GLU A 59 -13.06 21.09 3.76
N TYR A 60 -12.54 20.15 2.96
CA TYR A 60 -11.23 20.28 2.35
C TYR A 60 -11.15 21.49 1.39
N ILE A 61 -12.15 21.67 0.52
CA ILE A 61 -12.19 22.79 -0.43
C ILE A 61 -12.25 24.13 0.30
N ASP A 62 -13.13 24.26 1.29
CA ASP A 62 -13.30 25.49 2.07
C ASP A 62 -12.02 25.84 2.84
N SER A 63 -11.32 24.85 3.39
CA SER A 63 -10.04 25.05 4.09
C SER A 63 -8.91 25.55 3.18
N GLN A 64 -9.02 25.34 1.87
CA GLN A 64 -8.02 25.73 0.87
C GLN A 64 -8.37 27.05 0.16
N ALA A 65 -9.63 27.49 0.20
CA ALA A 65 -10.08 28.75 -0.40
C ALA A 65 -9.80 29.98 0.49
N GLY A 66 -9.44 29.78 1.76
CA GLY A 66 -9.09 30.83 2.73
C GLY A 66 -7.60 31.21 2.77
N GLU A 67 -6.77 30.63 1.89
CA GLU A 67 -5.36 31.00 1.66
C GLU A 67 -5.20 31.98 0.50
#